data_AF-A0A0M8JS87-F1
#
_entry.id   AF-A0A0M8JS87-F1
#
_cell.length_a   1.000
_cell.length_b   1.000
_cell.length_c   1.000
_cell.angle_alpha   90.00
_cell.angle_beta   90.00
_cell.angle_gamma   90.00
#
_symmetry.space_group_name_H-M   'P 1'
#
loop_
_entity.id
_entity.type
_entity.pdbx_description
1 polymer ?
#
loop_
_entity_poly.entity_id
_entity_poly.type
_entity_poly.pdbx_seq_one_letter_code
_entity_poly.pdbx_strand_id
1 'polypeptide(L)'
;MTIETVVQNSSPNLIISSAERIKKSAFIKSRWLYRNIYRSDVIDTIKREDNSAPSKPDHLAQYIAASTVLHCCDGWKFFSLGMDNLLNGDSANSVFMAYYAQLRALMAYFATEGIGIFNNKHFYFDNRGDCFFFKSNTHDVVKNLINAWAQDKAKSPRFLNVLKLEGRPFSDWISSADVVLGSPTIPEVAKDWLQAWSIDLKILGEDHTRRNEVSYRPQGITKLPTSRHFENDLSMCLEAWKVTEPFAANRFAILDQILLRKILLAVYERRKTTRMDFEQFVATSMVNLGLGTDSRLYRVMTSSNPITNEILKNAEKTAFHKTTGTDPVPVLCRAFILLRIASAAVENFLEKSSISSSDIEFWWSNFGINNGLWTPGNPPEQMSDLWSDIDEAILGLEDFLDQADTNICVTQAHYSVPYELWQVKQFTKAGLWAIGL
;
A
#
# COMPACT_ATOMS: atom_id res chain seq x y z
N MET A 1 -2.28 -22.01 -18.99
CA MET A 1 -2.49 -21.81 -17.54
C MET A 1 -3.29 -20.55 -17.34
N THR A 2 -4.38 -20.59 -16.57
CA THR A 2 -5.22 -19.40 -16.33
C THR A 2 -4.73 -18.65 -15.09
N ILE A 3 -5.13 -17.38 -14.95
CA ILE A 3 -4.73 -16.55 -13.80
C ILE A 3 -5.37 -17.07 -12.51
N GLU A 4 -6.58 -17.62 -12.59
CA GLU A 4 -7.28 -18.26 -11.48
C GLU A 4 -6.47 -19.43 -10.93
N THR A 5 -5.91 -20.26 -11.81
CA THR A 5 -5.01 -21.37 -11.41
C THR A 5 -3.76 -20.86 -10.68
N VAL A 6 -3.19 -19.75 -11.14
CA VAL A 6 -2.02 -19.12 -10.48
C VAL A 6 -2.38 -18.66 -9.07
N VAL A 7 -3.51 -17.96 -8.91
CA VAL A 7 -3.99 -17.48 -7.60
C VAL A 7 -4.27 -18.65 -6.66
N GLN A 8 -4.98 -19.68 -7.13
CA GLN A 8 -5.34 -20.85 -6.32
C GLN A 8 -4.12 -21.60 -5.81
N ASN A 9 -3.11 -21.80 -6.67
CA ASN A 9 -1.98 -22.68 -6.37
C ASN A 9 -0.80 -21.95 -5.73
N SER A 10 -0.67 -20.64 -5.89
CA SER A 10 0.43 -19.86 -5.31
C SER A 10 0.55 -20.03 -3.79
N SER A 11 1.77 -20.05 -3.26
CA SER A 11 2.03 -20.19 -1.83
C SER A 11 3.21 -19.32 -1.37
N PRO A 12 3.10 -18.67 -0.19
CA PRO A 12 4.17 -17.87 0.37
C PRO A 12 5.34 -18.71 0.94
N ASN A 13 5.13 -20.00 1.20
CA ASN A 13 6.03 -20.83 2.02
C ASN A 13 7.48 -20.87 1.49
N LEU A 14 7.66 -21.08 0.18
CA LEU A 14 9.00 -21.10 -0.37
C LEU A 14 9.66 -19.72 -0.35
N ILE A 15 8.89 -18.63 -0.53
CA ILE A 15 9.43 -17.27 -0.50
C ILE A 15 9.90 -16.90 0.92
N ILE A 16 9.12 -17.24 1.95
CA ILE A 16 9.51 -17.07 3.36
C ILE A 16 10.80 -17.83 3.65
N SER A 17 10.86 -19.13 3.34
CA SER A 17 12.10 -19.91 3.57
C SER A 17 13.28 -19.41 2.72
N SER A 18 13.03 -18.81 1.55
CA SER A 18 14.07 -18.19 0.72
C SER A 18 14.61 -16.93 1.36
N ALA A 19 13.76 -16.12 1.99
CA ALA A 19 14.16 -14.93 2.74
C ALA A 19 15.06 -15.29 3.93
N GLU A 20 14.72 -16.34 4.68
CA GLU A 20 15.56 -16.87 5.76
C GLU A 20 16.95 -17.32 5.24
N ARG A 21 17.01 -17.93 4.04
CA ARG A 21 18.27 -18.30 3.38
C ARG A 21 19.08 -17.08 2.96
N ILE A 22 18.43 -16.02 2.46
CA ILE A 22 19.08 -14.75 2.13
C ILE A 22 19.68 -14.13 3.39
N LYS A 23 18.92 -14.08 4.49
CA LYS A 23 19.41 -13.57 5.78
C LYS A 23 20.69 -14.26 6.22
N LYS A 24 20.73 -15.60 6.17
CA LYS A 24 21.90 -16.40 6.56
C LYS A 24 23.12 -16.27 5.64
N SER A 25 22.98 -15.71 4.44
CA SER A 25 24.02 -15.76 3.40
C SER A 25 24.39 -14.42 2.77
N ALA A 26 23.41 -13.62 2.34
CA ALA A 26 23.64 -12.37 1.63
C ALA A 26 23.71 -11.16 2.58
N PHE A 27 22.89 -11.14 3.64
CA PHE A 27 22.87 -10.02 4.59
C PHE A 27 24.17 -9.89 5.39
N ILE A 28 24.82 -11.01 5.73
CA ILE A 28 26.19 -11.00 6.31
C ILE A 28 27.24 -10.36 5.40
N LYS A 29 26.91 -10.15 4.11
CA LYS A 29 27.74 -9.45 3.12
C LYS A 29 27.16 -8.10 2.73
N SER A 30 26.21 -7.59 3.52
CA SER A 30 25.54 -6.31 3.31
C SER A 30 24.87 -6.21 1.93
N ARG A 31 24.18 -7.28 1.50
CA ARG A 31 23.56 -7.39 0.17
C ARG A 31 22.22 -8.12 0.23
N TRP A 32 21.27 -7.69 -0.61
CA TRP A 32 20.01 -8.41 -0.83
C TRP A 32 20.17 -9.80 -1.45
N LEU A 33 21.17 -9.99 -2.32
CA LEU A 33 21.42 -11.25 -3.00
C LEU A 33 22.93 -11.48 -3.13
N TYR A 34 23.38 -12.73 -2.96
CA TYR A 34 24.78 -13.13 -3.09
C TYR A 34 24.91 -14.41 -3.92
N ARG A 35 25.78 -14.40 -4.95
CA ARG A 35 25.94 -15.51 -5.92
C ARG A 35 24.63 -15.99 -6.58
N ASN A 36 23.68 -15.07 -6.72
CA ASN A 36 22.38 -15.31 -7.36
C ASN A 36 22.42 -14.86 -8.83
N ILE A 37 21.97 -15.71 -9.76
CA ILE A 37 22.07 -15.44 -11.21
C ILE A 37 21.13 -14.31 -11.67
N TYR A 38 20.04 -14.06 -10.95
CA TYR A 38 19.05 -13.04 -11.28
C TYR A 38 19.41 -11.66 -10.71
N ARG A 39 20.48 -11.56 -9.90
CA ARG A 39 20.82 -10.32 -9.18
C ARG A 39 21.12 -9.14 -10.10
N SER A 40 21.84 -9.36 -11.19
CA SER A 40 22.34 -8.26 -12.04
C SER A 40 21.32 -7.81 -13.07
N ASP A 41 20.69 -8.77 -13.74
CA ASP A 41 19.62 -8.50 -14.71
C ASP A 41 18.67 -9.69 -14.77
N VAL A 42 17.63 -9.64 -13.93
CA VAL A 42 16.61 -10.69 -13.87
C VAL A 42 15.85 -10.82 -15.19
N ILE A 43 15.61 -9.72 -15.90
CA ILE A 43 14.79 -9.71 -17.11
C ILE A 43 15.54 -10.39 -18.24
N ASP A 44 16.78 -10.01 -18.48
CA ASP A 44 17.58 -10.60 -19.55
C ASP A 44 17.99 -12.04 -19.24
N THR A 45 18.12 -12.39 -17.96
CA THR A 45 18.34 -13.78 -17.55
C THR A 45 17.10 -14.63 -17.84
N ILE A 46 15.90 -14.18 -17.45
CA ILE A 46 14.63 -14.88 -17.74
C ILE A 46 14.32 -14.92 -19.24
N LYS A 47 14.69 -13.90 -20.02
CA LYS A 47 14.51 -13.91 -21.48
C LYS A 47 15.28 -15.07 -22.13
N ARG A 48 16.48 -15.38 -21.62
CA ARG A 48 17.35 -16.46 -22.10
C ARG A 48 16.89 -17.86 -21.68
N GLU A 49 15.97 -17.97 -20.72
CA GLU A 49 15.36 -19.24 -20.31
C GLU A 49 14.15 -19.59 -21.19
N ASP A 50 13.84 -20.88 -21.29
CA ASP A 50 12.65 -21.36 -22.00
C ASP A 50 11.35 -20.89 -21.34
N ASN A 51 10.23 -21.01 -22.05
CA ASN A 51 8.89 -20.74 -21.51
C ASN A 51 8.42 -21.89 -20.60
N SER A 52 9.21 -22.19 -19.58
CA SER A 52 9.02 -23.30 -18.62
C SER A 52 9.55 -22.89 -17.24
N ALA A 53 9.61 -23.82 -16.28
CA ALA A 53 10.24 -23.54 -14.99
C ALA A 53 11.70 -23.08 -15.19
N PRO A 54 12.18 -22.11 -14.39
CA PRO A 54 13.53 -21.58 -14.53
C PRO A 54 14.58 -22.65 -14.22
N SER A 55 15.80 -22.46 -14.76
CA SER A 55 16.93 -23.38 -14.51
C SER A 55 17.44 -23.35 -13.07
N LYS A 56 17.20 -22.24 -12.35
CA LYS A 56 17.56 -22.03 -10.94
C LYS A 56 16.36 -21.50 -10.14
N PRO A 57 15.34 -22.33 -9.86
CA PRO A 57 14.13 -21.89 -9.16
C PRO A 57 14.42 -21.32 -7.77
N ASP A 58 15.38 -21.87 -7.04
CA ASP A 58 15.79 -21.33 -5.73
C ASP A 58 16.37 -19.91 -5.83
N HIS A 59 17.14 -19.62 -6.87
CA HIS A 59 17.67 -18.27 -7.09
C HIS A 59 16.54 -17.31 -7.44
N LEU A 60 15.54 -17.74 -8.20
CA LEU A 60 14.39 -16.91 -8.53
C LEU A 60 13.52 -16.65 -7.29
N ALA A 61 13.30 -17.67 -6.45
CA ALA A 61 12.57 -17.53 -5.19
C ALA A 61 13.26 -16.53 -4.24
N GLN A 62 14.60 -16.58 -4.16
CA GLN A 62 15.37 -15.57 -3.42
C GLN A 62 15.21 -14.15 -4.02
N TYR A 63 15.25 -14.03 -5.34
CA TYR A 63 15.03 -12.73 -5.99
C TYR A 63 13.64 -12.17 -5.64
N ILE A 64 12.60 -13.00 -5.73
CA ILE A 64 11.23 -12.62 -5.39
C ILE A 64 11.15 -12.21 -3.92
N ALA A 65 11.73 -13.00 -3.01
CA ALA A 65 11.79 -12.68 -1.59
C ALA A 65 12.43 -11.30 -1.32
N ALA A 66 13.57 -10.99 -1.93
CA ALA A 66 14.22 -9.67 -1.81
C ALA A 66 13.36 -8.55 -2.43
N SER A 67 12.67 -8.85 -3.54
CA SER A 67 11.84 -7.86 -4.25
C SER A 67 10.60 -7.41 -3.47
N THR A 68 10.14 -8.16 -2.46
CA THR A 68 8.99 -7.79 -1.61
C THR A 68 9.18 -6.41 -0.98
N VAL A 69 10.27 -6.23 -0.21
CA VAL A 69 10.64 -4.98 0.46
C VAL A 69 10.93 -3.90 -0.58
N LEU A 70 11.75 -4.23 -1.58
CA LEU A 70 12.20 -3.25 -2.57
C LEU A 70 11.05 -2.67 -3.40
N HIS A 71 10.10 -3.51 -3.85
CA HIS A 71 8.91 -3.02 -4.54
C HIS A 71 8.02 -2.16 -3.64
N CYS A 72 7.84 -2.53 -2.36
CA CYS A 72 7.04 -1.74 -1.45
C CYS A 72 7.64 -0.34 -1.26
N CYS A 73 8.95 -0.25 -1.03
CA CYS A 73 9.66 1.02 -0.85
C CYS A 73 9.70 1.86 -2.14
N ASP A 74 9.89 1.23 -3.31
CA ASP A 74 9.75 1.90 -4.61
C ASP A 74 8.35 2.50 -4.77
N GLY A 75 7.31 1.79 -4.33
CA GLY A 75 5.93 2.25 -4.37
C GLY A 75 5.72 3.53 -3.55
N TRP A 76 6.23 3.58 -2.32
CA TRP A 76 6.19 4.78 -1.48
C TRP A 76 6.98 5.96 -2.07
N LYS A 77 8.10 5.67 -2.74
CA LYS A 77 8.85 6.68 -3.49
C LYS A 77 8.04 7.25 -4.65
N PHE A 78 7.40 6.40 -5.46
CA PHE A 78 6.51 6.86 -6.52
C PHE A 78 5.34 7.68 -5.97
N PHE A 79 4.76 7.27 -4.83
CA PHE A 79 3.70 8.05 -4.19
C PHE A 79 4.19 9.44 -3.74
N SER A 80 5.38 9.51 -3.13
CA SER A 80 6.02 10.78 -2.74
C SER A 80 6.18 11.72 -3.94
N LEU A 81 6.72 11.19 -5.05
CA LEU A 81 6.86 11.95 -6.30
C LEU A 81 5.50 12.36 -6.88
N GLY A 82 4.48 11.51 -6.75
CA GLY A 82 3.13 11.84 -7.17
C GLY A 82 2.53 12.99 -6.37
N MET A 83 2.79 13.04 -5.06
CA MET A 83 2.37 14.12 -4.19
C MET A 83 3.14 15.42 -4.45
N ASP A 84 4.46 15.34 -4.66
CA ASP A 84 5.26 16.51 -5.04
C ASP A 84 4.77 17.11 -6.36
N ASN A 85 4.54 16.28 -7.39
CA ASN A 85 3.96 16.74 -8.65
C ASN A 85 2.59 17.39 -8.46
N LEU A 86 1.73 16.82 -7.61
CA LEU A 86 0.43 17.40 -7.29
C LEU A 86 0.57 18.81 -6.71
N LEU A 87 1.40 18.96 -5.68
CA LEU A 87 1.62 20.23 -4.98
C LEU A 87 2.35 21.28 -5.85
N ASN A 88 2.98 20.87 -6.94
CA ASN A 88 3.55 21.77 -7.95
C ASN A 88 2.62 22.02 -9.15
N GLY A 89 1.38 21.50 -9.12
CA GLY A 89 0.38 21.69 -10.17
C GLY A 89 0.51 20.75 -11.38
N ASP A 90 1.44 19.78 -11.35
CA ASP A 90 1.65 18.81 -12.42
C ASP A 90 0.75 17.57 -12.25
N SER A 91 -0.50 17.72 -12.68
CA SER A 91 -1.50 16.64 -12.62
C SER A 91 -1.10 15.41 -13.43
N ALA A 92 -0.46 15.61 -14.58
CA ALA A 92 -0.14 14.53 -15.51
C ALA A 92 0.93 13.60 -14.92
N ASN A 93 2.03 14.18 -14.43
CA ASN A 93 3.07 13.39 -13.77
C ASN A 93 2.60 12.87 -12.41
N SER A 94 1.70 13.57 -11.72
CA SER A 94 1.07 13.04 -10.50
C SER A 94 0.29 11.75 -10.78
N VAL A 95 -0.57 11.70 -11.81
CA VAL A 95 -1.27 10.48 -12.25
C VAL A 95 -0.29 9.38 -12.64
N PHE A 96 0.75 9.73 -13.39
CA PHE A 96 1.76 8.77 -13.83
C PHE A 96 2.44 8.08 -12.64
N MET A 97 2.94 8.87 -11.70
CA MET A 97 3.64 8.37 -10.51
C MET A 97 2.69 7.59 -9.59
N ALA A 98 1.46 8.08 -9.37
CA ALA A 98 0.45 7.38 -8.57
C ALA A 98 0.13 5.99 -9.14
N TYR A 99 0.00 5.86 -10.47
CA TYR A 99 -0.21 4.56 -11.11
C TYR A 99 0.96 3.59 -10.88
N TYR A 100 2.20 4.07 -10.97
CA TYR A 100 3.37 3.23 -10.69
C TYR A 100 3.49 2.85 -9.21
N ALA A 101 3.04 3.72 -8.30
CA ALA A 101 2.92 3.38 -6.88
C ALA A 101 1.93 2.22 -6.66
N GLN A 102 0.74 2.26 -7.30
CA GLN A 102 -0.23 1.14 -7.26
C GLN A 102 0.40 -0.15 -7.81
N LEU A 103 1.08 -0.08 -8.96
CA LEU A 103 1.72 -1.23 -9.59
C LEU A 103 2.77 -1.87 -8.67
N ARG A 104 3.63 -1.04 -8.07
CA ARG A 104 4.67 -1.50 -7.15
C ARG A 104 4.10 -2.09 -5.86
N ALA A 105 3.06 -1.49 -5.31
CA ALA A 105 2.35 -2.02 -4.14
C ALA A 105 1.79 -3.43 -4.41
N LEU A 106 1.10 -3.62 -5.54
CA LEU A 106 0.55 -4.92 -5.91
C LEU A 106 1.63 -5.96 -6.22
N MET A 107 2.73 -5.56 -6.89
CA MET A 107 3.86 -6.46 -7.11
C MET A 107 4.52 -6.89 -5.79
N ALA A 108 4.66 -5.98 -4.82
CA ALA A 108 5.16 -6.31 -3.49
C ALA A 108 4.25 -7.32 -2.79
N TYR A 109 2.93 -7.06 -2.78
CA TYR A 109 1.94 -7.97 -2.21
C TYR A 109 2.01 -9.37 -2.87
N PHE A 110 1.96 -9.45 -4.19
CA PHE A 110 2.02 -10.74 -4.90
C PHE A 110 3.34 -11.49 -4.68
N ALA A 111 4.45 -10.78 -4.54
CA ALA A 111 5.73 -11.37 -4.20
C ALA A 111 5.68 -12.04 -2.81
N THR A 112 5.03 -11.44 -1.81
CA THR A 112 4.84 -12.06 -0.49
C THR A 112 4.02 -13.35 -0.57
N GLU A 113 3.18 -13.49 -1.59
CA GLU A 113 2.29 -14.62 -1.80
C GLU A 113 2.84 -15.70 -2.75
N GLY A 114 4.10 -15.59 -3.18
CA GLY A 114 4.73 -16.60 -4.03
C GLY A 114 4.76 -16.29 -5.51
N ILE A 115 4.38 -15.08 -5.95
CA ILE A 115 4.27 -14.73 -7.36
C ILE A 115 5.29 -13.66 -7.74
N GLY A 116 6.16 -13.97 -8.71
CA GLY A 116 7.12 -13.05 -9.30
C GLY A 116 6.66 -12.51 -10.66
N ILE A 117 6.58 -11.18 -10.77
CA ILE A 117 6.14 -10.48 -11.98
C ILE A 117 7.34 -9.87 -12.72
N PHE A 118 7.74 -10.49 -13.84
CA PHE A 118 8.84 -10.01 -14.69
C PHE A 118 8.38 -9.74 -16.12
N ASN A 119 8.36 -8.47 -16.52
CA ASN A 119 8.03 -8.00 -17.87
C ASN A 119 6.89 -8.77 -18.57
N ASN A 120 7.21 -9.83 -19.33
CA ASN A 120 6.24 -10.70 -19.97
C ASN A 120 6.32 -12.20 -19.62
N LYS A 121 7.23 -12.60 -18.73
CA LYS A 121 7.48 -13.98 -18.30
C LYS A 121 7.41 -14.04 -16.78
N HIS A 122 6.32 -14.55 -16.23
CA HIS A 122 6.02 -14.51 -14.81
C HIS A 122 6.10 -15.91 -14.20
N PHE A 123 6.26 -15.97 -12.89
CA PHE A 123 6.41 -17.23 -12.17
C PHE A 123 5.62 -17.23 -10.87
N TYR A 124 5.12 -18.39 -10.47
CA TYR A 124 4.65 -18.59 -9.11
C TYR A 124 5.19 -19.89 -8.53
N PHE A 125 5.26 -19.93 -7.21
CA PHE A 125 5.61 -21.12 -6.44
C PHE A 125 4.37 -21.68 -5.77
N ASP A 126 4.19 -22.99 -5.85
CA ASP A 126 3.10 -23.66 -5.16
C ASP A 126 3.46 -24.08 -3.73
N ASN A 127 2.55 -24.78 -3.06
CA ASN A 127 2.78 -25.23 -1.70
C ASN A 127 3.81 -26.38 -1.55
N ARG A 128 4.19 -27.03 -2.65
CA ARG A 128 5.24 -28.06 -2.71
C ARG A 128 6.62 -27.45 -2.96
N GLY A 129 6.66 -26.18 -3.34
CA GLY A 129 7.87 -25.47 -3.74
C GLY A 129 8.17 -25.58 -5.23
N ASP A 130 7.26 -26.13 -6.03
CA ASP A 130 7.41 -26.24 -7.47
C ASP A 130 7.20 -24.86 -8.12
N CYS A 131 8.05 -24.52 -9.09
CA CYS A 131 7.99 -23.25 -9.81
C CYS A 131 7.27 -23.41 -11.14
N PHE A 132 6.31 -22.54 -11.42
CA PHE A 132 5.50 -22.59 -12.64
C PHE A 132 5.58 -21.29 -13.42
N PHE A 133 5.70 -21.41 -14.74
CA PHE A 133 5.74 -20.29 -15.67
C PHE A 133 4.33 -19.91 -16.16
N PHE A 134 4.12 -18.61 -16.36
CA PHE A 134 2.97 -18.09 -17.09
C PHE A 134 3.31 -16.77 -17.83
N LYS A 135 2.61 -16.53 -18.95
CA LYS A 135 2.88 -15.40 -19.85
C LYS A 135 1.75 -14.39 -19.82
N SER A 136 2.06 -13.11 -19.67
CA SER A 136 1.14 -11.98 -19.77
C SER A 136 1.96 -10.68 -19.87
N ASN A 137 1.38 -9.51 -20.11
CA ASN A 137 2.12 -8.24 -19.94
C ASN A 137 2.03 -7.81 -18.47
N THR A 138 3.04 -7.08 -17.97
CA THR A 138 3.11 -6.66 -16.55
C THR A 138 1.85 -5.92 -16.06
N HIS A 139 1.29 -5.00 -16.84
CA HIS A 139 0.08 -4.27 -16.41
C HIS A 139 -1.16 -5.17 -16.42
N ASP A 140 -1.30 -5.99 -17.46
CA ASP A 140 -2.43 -6.90 -17.61
C ASP A 140 -2.41 -7.98 -16.53
N VAL A 141 -1.24 -8.54 -16.23
CA VAL A 141 -1.10 -9.62 -15.25
C VAL A 141 -1.41 -9.14 -13.83
N VAL A 142 -0.93 -7.96 -13.45
CA VAL A 142 -1.17 -7.41 -12.11
C VAL A 142 -2.66 -7.13 -11.93
N LYS A 143 -3.31 -6.56 -12.95
CA LYS A 143 -4.76 -6.36 -12.97
C LYS A 143 -5.50 -7.69 -12.87
N ASN A 144 -5.17 -8.67 -13.71
CA ASN A 144 -5.88 -9.94 -13.72
C ASN A 144 -5.67 -10.71 -12.41
N LEU A 145 -4.48 -10.63 -11.81
CA LEU A 145 -4.19 -11.26 -10.53
C LEU A 145 -5.04 -10.67 -9.42
N ILE A 146 -5.13 -9.34 -9.27
CA ILE A 146 -5.96 -8.74 -8.21
C ILE A 146 -7.45 -9.09 -8.42
N ASN A 147 -7.91 -9.17 -9.68
CA ASN A 147 -9.27 -9.60 -10.01
C ASN A 147 -9.55 -11.03 -9.56
N ALA A 148 -8.67 -11.96 -9.93
CA ALA A 148 -8.80 -13.36 -9.55
C ALA A 148 -8.64 -13.54 -8.03
N TRP A 149 -7.78 -12.75 -7.40
CA TRP A 149 -7.58 -12.76 -5.94
C TRP A 149 -8.84 -12.36 -5.18
N ALA A 150 -9.50 -11.29 -5.62
CA ALA A 150 -10.74 -10.80 -5.00
C ALA A 150 -11.89 -11.81 -5.14
N GLN A 151 -11.88 -12.65 -6.17
CA GLN A 151 -12.92 -13.65 -6.44
C GLN A 151 -12.66 -15.01 -5.79
N ASP A 152 -11.42 -15.32 -5.42
CA ASP A 152 -11.06 -16.59 -4.83
C ASP A 152 -11.40 -16.65 -3.34
N LYS A 153 -12.22 -17.63 -2.95
CA LYS A 153 -12.75 -17.75 -1.57
C LYS A 153 -11.69 -18.04 -0.52
N ALA A 154 -10.58 -18.67 -0.90
CA ALA A 154 -9.50 -19.03 0.02
C ALA A 154 -8.43 -17.93 0.11
N LYS A 155 -8.25 -17.16 -0.97
CA LYS A 155 -7.23 -16.12 -1.08
C LYS A 155 -7.73 -14.74 -0.71
N SER A 156 -8.99 -14.38 -1.00
CA SER A 156 -9.55 -13.08 -0.66
C SER A 156 -9.44 -12.75 0.85
N PRO A 157 -9.66 -13.69 1.80
CA PRO A 157 -9.52 -13.39 3.23
C PRO A 157 -8.10 -13.00 3.64
N ARG A 158 -7.06 -13.35 2.87
CA ARG A 158 -5.68 -13.03 3.22
C ARG A 158 -5.43 -11.52 3.29
N PHE A 159 -6.14 -10.72 2.51
CA PHE A 159 -6.08 -9.26 2.59
C PHE A 159 -6.59 -8.71 3.93
N LEU A 160 -7.60 -9.35 4.52
CA LEU A 160 -8.07 -8.99 5.86
C LEU A 160 -7.12 -9.51 6.95
N ASN A 161 -6.34 -10.56 6.65
CA ASN A 161 -5.38 -11.10 7.58
C ASN A 161 -4.08 -10.28 7.65
N VAL A 162 -3.74 -9.51 6.60
CA VAL A 162 -2.51 -8.72 6.62
C VAL A 162 -2.62 -7.49 7.52
N LEU A 163 -3.79 -6.85 7.55
CA LEU A 163 -4.04 -5.71 8.42
C LEU A 163 -4.39 -6.16 9.84
N LYS A 164 -3.79 -5.50 10.82
CA LYS A 164 -3.98 -5.78 12.24
C LYS A 164 -4.38 -4.48 12.95
N LEU A 165 -5.21 -4.61 13.98
CA LEU A 165 -5.46 -3.56 14.96
C LEU A 165 -5.43 -4.19 16.36
N GLU A 166 -4.72 -3.56 17.30
CA GLU A 166 -4.45 -4.15 18.64
C GLU A 166 -3.83 -5.55 18.55
N GLY A 167 -2.94 -5.77 17.58
CA GLY A 167 -2.33 -7.08 17.33
C GLY A 167 -3.29 -8.16 16.80
N ARG A 168 -4.55 -7.83 16.53
CA ARG A 168 -5.56 -8.75 15.99
C ARG A 168 -5.79 -8.49 14.50
N PRO A 169 -5.66 -9.52 13.63
CA PRO A 169 -6.07 -9.44 12.23
C PRO A 169 -7.52 -8.98 12.06
N PHE A 170 -7.84 -8.22 11.01
CA PHE A 170 -9.23 -7.76 10.79
C PHE A 170 -10.23 -8.91 10.63
N SER A 171 -9.80 -10.06 10.13
CA SER A 171 -10.62 -11.27 10.05
C SER A 171 -11.08 -11.78 11.41
N ASP A 172 -10.25 -11.64 12.45
CA ASP A 172 -10.61 -12.04 13.81
C ASP A 172 -11.71 -11.14 14.36
N TRP A 173 -11.67 -9.83 14.07
CA TRP A 173 -12.73 -8.88 14.43
C TRP A 173 -14.07 -9.23 13.79
N ILE A 174 -14.07 -9.59 12.50
CA ILE A 174 -15.29 -9.99 11.78
C ILE A 174 -15.82 -11.31 12.36
N SER A 175 -14.94 -12.30 12.52
CA SER A 175 -15.30 -13.63 13.04
C SER A 175 -15.84 -13.56 14.46
N SER A 176 -15.29 -12.67 15.28
CA SER A 176 -15.68 -12.47 16.68
C SER A 176 -17.07 -11.86 16.81
N ALA A 177 -17.49 -11.03 15.85
CA ALA A 177 -18.87 -10.54 15.81
C ALA A 177 -19.86 -11.60 15.27
N ASP A 178 -19.39 -12.47 14.38
CA ASP A 178 -20.20 -13.47 13.67
C ASP A 178 -20.72 -14.62 14.54
N VAL A 179 -20.13 -14.87 15.72
CA VAL A 179 -20.62 -15.87 16.69
C VAL A 179 -22.10 -15.65 17.03
N VAL A 180 -22.59 -14.40 16.93
CA VAL A 180 -23.98 -14.04 17.25
C VAL A 180 -24.91 -14.02 16.03
N LEU A 181 -24.37 -13.98 14.80
CA LEU A 181 -25.13 -13.78 13.56
C LEU A 181 -25.20 -15.01 12.64
N GLY A 182 -24.45 -16.08 12.92
CA GLY A 182 -24.38 -17.29 12.07
C GLY A 182 -23.24 -17.23 11.03
N SER A 183 -22.90 -18.40 10.48
CA SER A 183 -21.65 -18.73 9.75
C SER A 183 -20.94 -17.60 8.98
N PRO A 184 -19.58 -17.58 8.97
CA PRO A 184 -18.80 -16.46 8.46
C PRO A 184 -18.95 -16.24 6.94
N THR A 185 -19.14 -14.97 6.54
CA THR A 185 -19.10 -14.51 5.14
C THR A 185 -17.80 -13.74 4.83
N ILE A 186 -16.73 -14.00 5.58
CA ILE A 186 -15.40 -13.37 5.40
C ILE A 186 -14.97 -13.35 3.92
N PRO A 187 -15.17 -14.42 3.12
CA PRO A 187 -14.82 -14.37 1.70
C PRO A 187 -15.60 -13.32 0.90
N GLU A 188 -16.87 -13.10 1.23
CA GLU A 188 -17.73 -12.09 0.58
C GLU A 188 -17.34 -10.69 1.04
N VAL A 189 -17.16 -10.47 2.34
CA VAL A 189 -16.70 -9.18 2.88
C VAL A 189 -15.33 -8.84 2.33
N ALA A 190 -14.40 -9.79 2.31
CA ALA A 190 -13.09 -9.61 1.71
C ALA A 190 -13.19 -9.31 0.22
N LYS A 191 -14.05 -10.04 -0.52
CA LYS A 191 -14.31 -9.75 -1.93
C LYS A 191 -14.84 -8.35 -2.14
N ASP A 192 -15.85 -7.93 -1.39
CA ASP A 192 -16.49 -6.63 -1.56
C ASP A 192 -15.63 -5.48 -1.06
N TRP A 193 -14.90 -5.70 0.03
CA TRP A 193 -13.88 -4.79 0.51
C TRP A 193 -12.77 -4.66 -0.53
N LEU A 194 -12.28 -5.77 -1.09
CA LEU A 194 -11.34 -5.74 -2.22
C LEU A 194 -11.98 -5.12 -3.47
N GLN A 195 -13.25 -5.32 -3.80
CA GLN A 195 -13.84 -4.67 -4.97
C GLN A 195 -14.07 -3.17 -4.74
N ALA A 196 -14.34 -2.75 -3.52
CA ALA A 196 -14.50 -1.35 -3.15
C ALA A 196 -13.14 -0.62 -3.02
N TRP A 197 -12.09 -1.31 -2.55
CA TRP A 197 -10.77 -0.75 -2.23
C TRP A 197 -9.71 -1.03 -3.28
N SER A 198 -9.69 -2.27 -3.77
CA SER A 198 -9.08 -2.64 -5.05
C SER A 198 -10.02 -2.30 -6.20
N ILE A 199 -10.80 -1.23 -6.04
CA ILE A 199 -11.16 -0.35 -7.15
C ILE A 199 -12.27 -1.06 -7.96
N ASP A 200 -13.30 -0.35 -8.44
CA ASP A 200 -14.03 -0.94 -9.57
C ASP A 200 -12.94 -1.28 -10.60
N LEU A 201 -12.72 -2.55 -10.92
CA LEU A 201 -11.56 -2.97 -11.72
C LEU A 201 -11.55 -2.30 -13.11
N LYS A 202 -12.70 -1.71 -13.49
CA LYS A 202 -12.81 -0.70 -14.55
C LYS A 202 -11.99 0.54 -14.24
N ILE A 203 -12.14 1.17 -13.08
CA ILE A 203 -11.36 2.31 -12.60
C ILE A 203 -9.84 2.02 -12.60
N LEU A 204 -9.35 0.82 -12.26
CA LEU A 204 -7.93 0.47 -12.43
C LEU A 204 -7.51 0.41 -13.91
N GLY A 205 -8.40 -0.12 -14.76
CA GLY A 205 -8.22 -0.10 -16.21
C GLY A 205 -8.27 1.32 -16.79
N GLU A 206 -9.09 2.19 -16.22
CA GLU A 206 -9.17 3.60 -16.54
C GLU A 206 -7.89 4.30 -16.09
N ASP A 207 -7.40 4.07 -14.88
CA ASP A 207 -6.12 4.61 -14.38
C ASP A 207 -4.96 4.20 -15.30
N HIS A 208 -4.91 2.94 -15.77
CA HIS A 208 -3.94 2.51 -16.79
C HIS A 208 -4.10 3.28 -18.11
N THR A 209 -5.34 3.48 -18.56
CA THR A 209 -5.65 4.25 -19.78
C THR A 209 -5.23 5.70 -19.61
N ARG A 210 -5.54 6.33 -18.46
CA ARG A 210 -5.16 7.70 -18.12
C ARG A 210 -3.66 7.84 -18.03
N ARG A 211 -2.98 6.88 -17.40
CA ARG A 211 -1.52 6.81 -17.41
C ARG A 211 -0.98 6.81 -18.84
N ASN A 212 -1.49 5.97 -19.72
CA ASN A 212 -1.05 5.94 -21.13
C ASN A 212 -1.33 7.28 -21.83
N GLU A 213 -2.49 7.89 -21.61
CA GLU A 213 -2.83 9.21 -22.16
C GLU A 213 -1.83 10.27 -21.70
N VAL A 214 -1.49 10.33 -20.41
CA VAL A 214 -0.56 11.33 -19.88
C VAL A 214 0.91 11.03 -20.22
N SER A 215 1.29 9.76 -20.40
CA SER A 215 2.65 9.36 -20.77
C SER A 215 3.00 9.61 -22.22
N TYR A 216 2.06 9.36 -23.15
CA TYR A 216 2.37 9.35 -24.58
C TYR A 216 1.94 10.62 -25.32
N ARG A 217 1.14 11.48 -24.70
CA ARG A 217 0.63 12.71 -25.33
C ARG A 217 1.24 13.94 -24.66
N PRO A 218 1.71 14.93 -25.42
CA PRO A 218 2.07 16.22 -24.86
C PRO A 218 0.86 16.86 -24.16
N GLN A 219 1.09 17.35 -22.95
CA GLN A 219 0.06 18.07 -22.18
C GLN A 219 -0.12 19.48 -22.76
N GLY A 220 -1.32 20.04 -22.66
CA GLY A 220 -1.61 21.41 -23.14
C GLY A 220 -2.09 21.55 -24.59
N ILE A 221 -1.90 20.53 -25.45
CA ILE A 221 -2.34 20.59 -26.86
C ILE A 221 -3.87 20.51 -26.99
N THR A 222 -4.48 19.54 -26.30
CA THR A 222 -5.91 19.25 -26.46
C THR A 222 -6.78 19.95 -25.43
N LYS A 223 -6.19 20.35 -24.29
CA LYS A 223 -6.84 21.04 -23.19
C LYS A 223 -5.85 22.01 -22.58
N LEU A 224 -6.31 23.21 -22.25
CA LEU A 224 -5.53 24.15 -21.44
C LEU A 224 -5.25 23.53 -20.06
N PRO A 225 -4.11 23.86 -19.42
CA PRO A 225 -3.86 23.49 -18.04
C PRO A 225 -5.04 23.90 -17.16
N THR A 226 -5.58 22.97 -16.39
CA THR A 226 -6.68 23.27 -15.45
C THR A 226 -6.05 23.88 -14.21
N SER A 227 -6.57 25.05 -13.78
CA SER A 227 -6.16 25.65 -12.51
C SER A 227 -6.55 24.71 -11.38
N ARG A 228 -5.57 24.31 -10.56
CA ARG A 228 -5.79 23.57 -9.33
C ARG A 228 -5.77 24.53 -8.14
N HIS A 229 -6.56 24.20 -7.14
CA HIS A 229 -6.55 24.92 -5.87
C HIS A 229 -5.48 24.29 -4.97
N PHE A 230 -4.35 24.97 -4.85
CA PHE A 230 -3.22 24.51 -4.04
C PHE A 230 -3.64 24.18 -2.60
N GLU A 231 -4.51 25.00 -2.01
CA GLU A 231 -5.07 24.79 -0.66
C GLU A 231 -5.73 23.41 -0.51
N ASN A 232 -6.51 22.97 -1.51
CA ASN A 232 -7.18 21.68 -1.49
C ASN A 232 -6.18 20.52 -1.64
N ASP A 233 -5.18 20.69 -2.50
CA ASP A 233 -4.13 19.69 -2.73
C ASP A 233 -3.24 19.53 -1.49
N LEU A 234 -2.88 20.65 -0.85
CA LEU A 234 -2.14 20.67 0.40
C LEU A 234 -2.96 20.04 1.53
N SER A 235 -4.23 20.42 1.68
CA SER A 235 -5.12 19.82 2.67
C SER A 235 -5.21 18.30 2.51
N MET A 236 -5.32 17.79 1.28
CA MET A 236 -5.32 16.35 1.01
C MET A 236 -3.99 15.69 1.38
N CYS A 237 -2.85 16.35 1.13
CA CYS A 237 -1.53 15.89 1.54
C CYS A 237 -1.42 15.79 3.08
N LEU A 238 -1.89 16.80 3.81
CA LEU A 238 -1.89 16.81 5.27
C LEU A 238 -2.80 15.71 5.83
N GLU A 239 -3.99 15.52 5.25
CA GLU A 239 -4.90 14.44 5.61
C GLU A 239 -4.31 13.04 5.36
N ALA A 240 -3.46 12.88 4.33
CA ALA A 240 -2.72 11.65 4.11
C ALA A 240 -1.67 11.41 5.21
N TRP A 241 -0.95 12.44 5.67
CA TRP A 241 0.03 12.30 6.75
C TRP A 241 -0.61 12.00 8.11
N LYS A 242 -1.70 12.69 8.45
CA LYS A 242 -2.40 12.47 9.73
C LYS A 242 -2.79 11.00 9.94
N VAL A 243 -3.09 10.26 8.87
CA VAL A 243 -3.44 8.84 8.98
C VAL A 243 -2.23 7.89 8.92
N THR A 244 -1.01 8.39 8.67
CA THR A 244 0.24 7.63 8.77
C THR A 244 0.98 7.84 10.09
N GLU A 245 0.44 8.65 11.01
CA GLU A 245 1.03 8.90 12.33
C GLU A 245 1.37 7.58 13.03
N PRO A 246 2.65 7.34 13.35
CA PRO A 246 3.06 6.14 14.03
C PRO A 246 2.75 6.23 15.54
N PHE A 247 1.99 5.27 16.07
CA PHE A 247 1.74 5.16 17.51
C PHE A 247 2.26 3.84 18.06
N ALA A 248 3.39 3.89 18.77
CA ALA A 248 4.05 2.72 19.34
C ALA A 248 4.18 1.58 18.29
N ALA A 249 3.65 0.38 18.59
CA ALA A 249 3.65 -0.75 17.66
C ALA A 249 2.60 -0.64 16.52
N ASN A 250 1.57 0.20 16.66
CA ASN A 250 0.54 0.41 15.62
C ASN A 250 0.90 1.64 14.78
N ARG A 251 1.77 1.44 13.80
CA ARG A 251 2.38 2.54 13.02
C ARG A 251 1.43 3.24 12.02
N PHE A 252 0.20 2.73 11.87
CA PHE A 252 -0.89 3.28 11.05
C PHE A 252 -2.23 3.18 11.80
N ALA A 253 -2.21 3.35 13.13
CA ALA A 253 -3.35 3.10 14.00
C ALA A 253 -4.62 3.81 13.55
N ILE A 254 -4.52 5.08 13.15
CA ILE A 254 -5.66 5.89 12.73
C ILE A 254 -6.25 5.35 11.43
N LEU A 255 -5.42 5.12 10.41
CA LEU A 255 -5.89 4.53 9.16
C LEU A 255 -6.57 3.20 9.43
N ASP A 256 -5.89 2.28 10.12
CA ASP A 256 -6.36 0.91 10.37
C ASP A 256 -7.67 0.90 11.19
N GLN A 257 -7.89 1.84 12.12
CA GLN A 257 -9.17 2.03 12.80
C GLN A 257 -10.28 2.42 11.83
N ILE A 258 -10.03 3.38 10.94
CA ILE A 258 -11.00 3.81 9.91
C ILE A 258 -11.30 2.65 8.95
N LEU A 259 -10.26 1.89 8.54
CA LEU A 259 -10.38 0.72 7.68
C LEU A 259 -11.31 -0.33 8.30
N LEU A 260 -10.97 -0.74 9.53
CA LEU A 260 -11.68 -1.78 10.25
C LEU A 260 -13.12 -1.36 10.52
N ARG A 261 -13.35 -0.12 10.97
CA ARG A 261 -14.71 0.37 11.21
C ARG A 261 -15.54 0.32 9.94
N LYS A 262 -14.99 0.74 8.79
CA LYS A 262 -15.71 0.68 7.51
C LYS A 262 -16.05 -0.76 7.13
N ILE A 263 -15.14 -1.71 7.36
CA ILE A 263 -15.39 -3.13 7.13
C ILE A 263 -16.51 -3.64 8.04
N LEU A 264 -16.40 -3.41 9.35
CA LEU A 264 -17.40 -3.86 10.34
C LEU A 264 -18.77 -3.28 10.05
N LEU A 265 -18.86 -2.00 9.66
CA LEU A 265 -20.12 -1.38 9.27
C LEU A 265 -20.70 -2.03 8.01
N ALA A 266 -19.87 -2.32 7.00
CA ALA A 266 -20.31 -3.01 5.80
C ALA A 266 -20.81 -4.44 6.09
N VAL A 267 -20.15 -5.17 7.00
CA VAL A 267 -20.61 -6.49 7.47
C VAL A 267 -21.95 -6.36 8.18
N TYR A 268 -22.05 -5.41 9.11
CA TYR A 268 -23.25 -5.16 9.90
C TYR A 268 -24.45 -4.80 9.02
N GLU A 269 -24.33 -3.82 8.11
CA GLU A 269 -25.45 -3.37 7.27
C GLU A 269 -25.98 -4.47 6.34
N ARG A 270 -25.12 -5.39 5.90
CA ARG A 270 -25.54 -6.57 5.10
C ARG A 270 -26.33 -7.59 5.89
N ARG A 271 -26.02 -7.72 7.17
CA ARG A 271 -26.61 -8.72 8.08
C ARG A 271 -27.68 -8.12 8.98
N LYS A 272 -27.94 -6.81 8.87
CA LYS A 272 -28.71 -6.01 9.82
C LYS A 272 -29.91 -6.78 10.34
N THR A 273 -29.82 -7.18 11.59
CA THR A 273 -30.92 -7.83 12.30
C THR A 273 -31.69 -6.79 13.08
N THR A 274 -32.96 -7.02 13.33
CA THR A 274 -33.75 -6.15 14.22
C THR A 274 -33.36 -6.26 15.69
N ARG A 275 -32.41 -7.16 16.05
CA ARG A 275 -32.08 -7.53 17.43
C ARG A 275 -30.78 -6.93 17.96
N MET A 276 -29.94 -6.36 17.10
CA MET A 276 -28.63 -5.86 17.47
C MET A 276 -28.34 -4.60 16.67
N ASP A 277 -27.97 -3.52 17.36
CA ASP A 277 -27.46 -2.31 16.71
C ASP A 277 -25.95 -2.41 16.40
N PHE A 278 -25.41 -1.44 15.67
CA PHE A 278 -24.00 -1.46 15.28
C PHE A 278 -23.04 -1.38 16.49
N GLU A 279 -23.45 -0.65 17.53
CA GLU A 279 -22.65 -0.49 18.75
C GLU A 279 -22.52 -1.82 19.51
N GLN A 280 -23.61 -2.57 19.63
CA GLN A 280 -23.64 -3.91 20.20
C GLN A 280 -22.86 -4.93 19.35
N PHE A 281 -22.90 -4.78 18.02
CA PHE A 281 -22.11 -5.60 17.10
C PHE A 281 -20.60 -5.42 17.34
N VAL A 282 -20.14 -4.17 17.43
CA VAL A 282 -18.74 -3.84 17.75
C VAL A 282 -18.37 -4.28 19.17
N ALA A 283 -19.24 -4.04 20.16
CA ALA A 283 -19.01 -4.47 21.54
C ALA A 283 -18.80 -5.98 21.65
N THR A 284 -19.63 -6.77 20.96
CA THR A 284 -19.53 -8.23 20.90
C THR A 284 -18.18 -8.67 20.33
N SER A 285 -17.76 -8.07 19.20
CA SER A 285 -16.46 -8.34 18.59
C SER A 285 -15.31 -8.08 19.58
N MET A 286 -15.32 -6.92 20.23
CA MET A 286 -14.28 -6.53 21.19
C MET A 286 -14.21 -7.47 22.38
N VAL A 287 -15.34 -7.77 23.02
CA VAL A 287 -15.40 -8.68 24.18
C VAL A 287 -14.86 -10.07 23.81
N ASN A 288 -15.25 -10.60 22.65
CA ASN A 288 -14.79 -11.91 22.17
C ASN A 288 -13.29 -11.94 21.82
N LEU A 289 -12.71 -10.79 21.45
CA LEU A 289 -11.26 -10.63 21.24
C LEU A 289 -10.48 -10.41 22.55
N GLY A 290 -11.16 -10.33 23.70
CA GLY A 290 -10.58 -9.99 24.99
C GLY A 290 -10.25 -8.50 25.15
N LEU A 291 -10.90 -7.63 24.38
CA LEU A 291 -10.76 -6.18 24.44
C LEU A 291 -11.88 -5.57 25.29
N GLY A 292 -11.57 -4.51 26.04
CA GLY A 292 -12.55 -3.79 26.86
C GLY A 292 -13.37 -2.76 26.08
N THR A 293 -14.65 -2.62 26.45
CA THR A 293 -15.57 -1.61 25.89
C THR A 293 -15.41 -0.22 26.51
N ASP A 294 -14.63 -0.07 27.58
CA ASP A 294 -14.34 1.25 28.17
C ASP A 294 -13.20 2.01 27.47
N SER A 295 -12.63 1.41 26.42
CA SER A 295 -11.44 1.91 25.72
C SER A 295 -11.73 3.10 24.79
N ARG A 296 -10.69 3.92 24.52
CA ARG A 296 -10.74 4.94 23.45
C ARG A 296 -11.08 4.30 22.10
N LEU A 297 -10.56 3.11 21.84
CA LEU A 297 -10.83 2.36 20.62
C LEU A 297 -12.32 2.06 20.47
N TYR A 298 -13.00 1.56 21.52
CA TYR A 298 -14.44 1.33 21.46
C TYR A 298 -15.20 2.59 21.04
N ARG A 299 -14.91 3.73 21.69
CA ARG A 299 -15.55 5.02 21.34
C ARG A 299 -15.31 5.43 19.88
N VAL A 300 -14.10 5.24 19.36
CA VAL A 300 -13.82 5.50 17.94
C VAL A 300 -14.61 4.55 17.03
N MET A 301 -14.65 3.27 17.40
CA MET A 301 -15.29 2.22 16.62
C MET A 301 -16.82 2.30 16.65
N THR A 302 -17.45 2.95 17.63
CA THR A 302 -18.91 3.08 17.76
C THR A 302 -19.45 4.49 17.57
N SER A 303 -18.59 5.53 17.50
CA SER A 303 -18.99 6.94 17.31
C SER A 303 -20.07 7.14 16.24
N SER A 304 -21.07 7.97 16.55
CA SER A 304 -22.08 8.44 15.59
C SER A 304 -21.51 9.44 14.58
N ASN A 305 -20.42 10.12 14.94
CA ASN A 305 -19.61 10.99 14.07
C ASN A 305 -18.24 10.33 13.88
N PRO A 306 -18.12 9.30 13.03
CA PRO A 306 -16.87 8.59 12.87
C PRO A 306 -15.80 9.49 12.27
N ILE A 307 -14.56 9.24 12.64
CA ILE A 307 -13.41 9.79 11.92
C ILE A 307 -13.53 9.27 10.48
N THR A 308 -13.81 10.19 9.56
CA THR A 308 -13.71 9.92 8.12
C THR A 308 -12.46 10.61 7.63
N ASN A 309 -11.73 9.96 6.74
CA ASN A 309 -10.58 10.58 6.11
C ASN A 309 -10.84 10.75 4.60
N GLU A 310 -10.42 11.90 4.08
CA GLU A 310 -10.64 12.29 2.69
C GLU A 310 -10.00 11.32 1.70
N ILE A 311 -8.96 10.58 2.09
CA ILE A 311 -8.33 9.56 1.23
C ILE A 311 -9.35 8.49 0.82
N LEU A 312 -10.15 7.99 1.75
CA LEU A 312 -11.11 6.92 1.43
C LEU A 312 -12.26 7.42 0.58
N LYS A 313 -12.72 8.65 0.83
CA LYS A 313 -13.78 9.27 0.03
C LYS A 313 -13.30 9.57 -1.40
N ASN A 314 -12.07 10.04 -1.55
CA ASN A 314 -11.51 10.38 -2.86
C ASN A 314 -11.08 9.13 -3.65
N ALA A 315 -10.66 8.05 -2.98
CA ALA A 315 -10.32 6.78 -3.64
C ALA A 315 -11.50 6.19 -4.44
N GLU A 316 -12.73 6.40 -3.99
CA GLU A 316 -13.97 5.94 -4.63
C GLU A 316 -14.40 6.79 -5.83
N LYS A 317 -13.83 8.00 -6.00
CA LYS A 317 -14.19 8.89 -7.10
C LYS A 317 -13.56 8.42 -8.42
N THR A 318 -14.27 8.70 -9.51
CA THR A 318 -13.72 8.62 -10.87
C THR A 318 -12.59 9.64 -11.02
N ALA A 319 -11.47 9.24 -11.60
CA ALA A 319 -10.38 10.15 -11.90
C ALA A 319 -10.65 11.02 -13.13
N PHE A 320 -11.54 10.63 -14.06
CA PHE A 320 -11.71 11.37 -15.31
C PHE A 320 -13.00 12.17 -15.37
N HIS A 321 -12.84 13.42 -15.78
CA HIS A 321 -13.92 14.34 -16.06
C HIS A 321 -13.79 14.85 -17.50
N LYS A 322 -14.90 14.81 -18.26
CA LYS A 322 -14.90 15.25 -19.66
C LYS A 322 -14.41 16.68 -19.83
N THR A 323 -14.77 17.56 -18.90
CA THR A 323 -14.40 18.99 -18.89
C THR A 323 -12.97 19.19 -18.41
N THR A 324 -12.67 18.82 -17.16
CA THR A 324 -11.40 19.14 -16.49
C THR A 324 -10.26 18.15 -16.74
N GLY A 325 -10.52 17.03 -17.42
CA GLY A 325 -9.49 16.01 -17.68
C GLY A 325 -9.34 15.03 -16.52
N THR A 326 -8.12 14.51 -16.33
CA THR A 326 -7.84 13.54 -15.26
C THR A 326 -7.46 14.26 -13.98
N ASP A 327 -8.22 14.06 -12.92
CA ASP A 327 -7.88 14.44 -11.56
C ASP A 327 -6.93 13.39 -10.95
N PRO A 328 -5.71 13.77 -10.53
CA PRO A 328 -4.77 12.89 -9.85
C PRO A 328 -5.24 12.40 -8.47
N VAL A 329 -6.06 13.17 -7.76
CA VAL A 329 -6.37 12.92 -6.34
C VAL A 329 -6.96 11.51 -6.11
N PRO A 330 -7.96 11.04 -6.87
CA PRO A 330 -8.47 9.68 -6.72
C PRO A 330 -7.41 8.60 -6.97
N VAL A 331 -6.51 8.80 -7.94
CA VAL A 331 -5.44 7.85 -8.29
C VAL A 331 -4.40 7.75 -7.18
N LEU A 332 -4.03 8.89 -6.58
CA LEU A 332 -3.14 8.96 -5.41
C LEU A 332 -3.77 8.28 -4.20
N CYS A 333 -5.04 8.56 -3.91
CA CYS A 333 -5.72 7.96 -2.77
C CYS A 333 -5.80 6.43 -2.87
N ARG A 334 -6.06 5.90 -4.08
CA ARG A 334 -5.98 4.45 -4.36
C ARG A 334 -4.57 3.90 -4.17
N ALA A 335 -3.55 4.61 -4.64
CA ALA A 335 -2.15 4.22 -4.43
C ALA A 335 -1.79 4.13 -2.96
N PHE A 336 -2.17 5.14 -2.17
CA PHE A 336 -1.92 5.19 -0.72
C PHE A 336 -2.51 3.99 0.02
N ILE A 337 -3.77 3.65 -0.27
CA ILE A 337 -4.46 2.49 0.29
C ILE A 337 -3.73 1.19 -0.05
N LEU A 338 -3.38 1.00 -1.34
CA LEU A 338 -2.67 -0.20 -1.78
C LEU A 338 -1.28 -0.29 -1.14
N LEU A 339 -0.61 0.84 -0.96
CA LEU A 339 0.68 0.89 -0.27
C LEU A 339 0.56 0.51 1.20
N ARG A 340 -0.47 0.96 1.92
CA ARG A 340 -0.71 0.49 3.30
C ARG A 340 -0.86 -1.02 3.37
N ILE A 341 -1.66 -1.61 2.47
CA ILE A 341 -1.89 -3.06 2.39
C ILE A 341 -0.60 -3.80 2.06
N ALA A 342 0.15 -3.32 1.06
CA ALA A 342 1.42 -3.91 0.66
C ALA A 342 2.45 -3.83 1.80
N SER A 343 2.51 -2.70 2.51
CA SER A 343 3.35 -2.52 3.69
C SER A 343 3.01 -3.51 4.79
N ALA A 344 1.72 -3.70 5.10
CA ALA A 344 1.28 -4.71 6.07
C ALA A 344 1.66 -6.14 5.64
N ALA A 345 1.53 -6.46 4.36
CA ALA A 345 1.94 -7.76 3.82
C ALA A 345 3.46 -7.97 3.94
N VAL A 346 4.25 -6.94 3.65
CA VAL A 346 5.72 -6.97 3.78
C VAL A 346 6.14 -7.07 5.25
N GLU A 347 5.53 -6.31 6.16
CA GLU A 347 5.78 -6.41 7.61
C GLU A 347 5.53 -7.85 8.09
N ASN A 348 4.36 -8.42 7.78
CA ASN A 348 4.06 -9.82 8.13
C ASN A 348 5.02 -10.82 7.48
N PHE A 349 5.50 -10.55 6.27
CA PHE A 349 6.48 -11.37 5.59
C PHE A 349 7.85 -11.32 6.28
N LEU A 350 8.29 -10.14 6.72
CA LEU A 350 9.54 -9.96 7.48
C LEU A 350 9.45 -10.66 8.83
N GLU A 351 8.33 -10.49 9.56
CA GLU A 351 8.05 -11.20 10.81
C GLU A 351 8.16 -12.71 10.62
N LYS A 352 7.45 -13.28 9.64
CA LYS A 352 7.45 -14.72 9.35
C LYS A 352 8.82 -15.25 8.90
N SER A 353 9.62 -14.40 8.25
CA SER A 353 10.98 -14.73 7.81
C SER A 353 12.03 -14.49 8.90
N SER A 354 11.60 -14.07 10.10
CA SER A 354 12.49 -13.67 11.20
C SER A 354 13.53 -12.63 10.78
N ILE A 355 13.16 -11.71 9.87
CA ILE A 355 14.01 -10.60 9.43
C ILE A 355 13.63 -9.37 10.25
N SER A 356 14.61 -8.79 10.93
CA SER A 356 14.48 -7.57 11.74
C SER A 356 15.00 -6.35 10.99
N SER A 357 14.72 -5.15 11.51
CA SER A 357 15.28 -3.89 11.01
C SER A 357 16.82 -3.92 10.94
N SER A 358 17.48 -4.47 11.97
CA SER A 358 18.95 -4.62 11.99
C SER A 358 19.52 -5.53 10.89
N ASP A 359 18.76 -6.54 10.46
CA ASP A 359 19.23 -7.48 9.43
C ASP A 359 19.36 -6.80 8.06
N ILE A 360 18.60 -5.72 7.83
CA ILE A 360 18.54 -4.98 6.56
C ILE A 360 19.04 -3.54 6.69
N GLU A 361 19.74 -3.20 7.78
CA GLU A 361 20.38 -1.90 8.02
C GLU A 361 21.32 -1.49 6.90
N PHE A 362 22.05 -2.45 6.32
CA PHE A 362 22.94 -2.18 5.19
C PHE A 362 22.25 -1.50 4.00
N TRP A 363 20.94 -1.72 3.86
CA TRP A 363 20.12 -1.14 2.80
C TRP A 363 19.43 0.13 3.27
N TRP A 364 18.66 0.10 4.37
CA TRP A 364 17.83 1.25 4.72
C TRP A 364 18.67 2.47 5.13
N SER A 365 19.85 2.27 5.73
CA SER A 365 20.76 3.37 6.14
C SER A 365 21.17 4.23 4.94
N ASN A 366 21.66 3.59 3.88
CA ASN A 366 22.03 4.24 2.63
C ASN A 366 20.81 4.71 1.83
N PHE A 367 19.70 3.98 1.91
CA PHE A 367 18.47 4.37 1.26
C PHE A 367 17.98 5.72 1.78
N GLY A 368 17.95 5.95 3.10
CA GLY A 368 17.53 7.23 3.64
C GLY A 368 18.46 8.39 3.28
N ILE A 369 19.78 8.16 3.32
CA ILE A 369 20.76 9.16 2.86
C ILE A 369 20.53 9.54 1.39
N ASN A 370 20.41 8.53 0.51
CA ASN A 370 20.26 8.77 -0.93
C ASN A 370 18.92 9.42 -1.32
N ASN A 371 17.90 9.31 -0.46
CA ASN A 371 16.62 9.96 -0.66
C ASN A 371 16.45 11.23 0.19
N GLY A 372 17.50 11.69 0.87
CA GLY A 372 17.49 12.94 1.63
C GLY A 372 16.60 12.91 2.87
N LEU A 373 16.43 11.73 3.49
CA LEU A 373 15.60 11.56 4.68
C LEU A 373 16.37 11.91 5.97
N TRP A 374 17.69 11.72 5.97
CA TRP A 374 18.60 12.07 7.06
C TRP A 374 20.03 12.27 6.52
N THR A 375 20.91 12.84 7.35
CA THR A 375 22.30 13.11 6.98
C THR A 375 23.21 11.89 7.20
N PRO A 376 24.32 11.75 6.44
CA PRO A 376 25.30 10.68 6.66
C PRO A 376 25.80 10.65 8.11
N GLY A 377 25.79 9.47 8.72
CA GLY A 377 26.23 9.28 10.11
C GLY A 377 25.17 9.53 11.17
N ASN A 378 23.99 10.05 10.79
CA ASN A 378 22.89 10.36 11.72
C ASN A 378 21.56 9.69 11.27
N PRO A 379 21.48 8.36 11.14
CA PRO A 379 20.20 7.69 10.95
C PRO A 379 19.31 7.86 12.20
N PRO A 380 17.97 7.84 12.06
CA PRO A 380 17.07 7.84 13.21
C PRO A 380 17.25 6.55 14.03
N GLU A 381 17.00 6.62 15.35
CA GLU A 381 17.04 5.44 16.21
C GLU A 381 15.89 4.49 15.91
N GLN A 382 14.69 5.06 15.70
CA GLN A 382 13.51 4.35 15.21
C GLN A 382 12.95 5.08 13.99
N MET A 383 12.46 4.34 12.99
CA MET A 383 11.92 5.00 11.79
C MET A 383 10.70 5.88 12.10
N SER A 384 9.98 5.61 13.19
CA SER A 384 8.90 6.47 13.69
C SER A 384 9.37 7.86 14.13
N ASP A 385 10.64 8.05 14.49
CA ASP A 385 11.17 9.35 14.93
C ASP A 385 11.15 10.38 13.79
N LEU A 386 11.16 9.90 12.54
CA LEU A 386 10.99 10.74 11.36
C LEU A 386 9.62 11.46 11.32
N TRP A 387 8.65 11.04 12.13
CA TRP A 387 7.37 11.70 12.29
C TRP A 387 7.49 13.08 12.95
N SER A 388 8.46 13.30 13.86
CA SER A 388 8.59 14.58 14.57
C SER A 388 8.72 15.77 13.60
N ASP A 389 9.59 15.62 12.59
CA ASP A 389 9.75 16.59 11.51
C ASP A 389 8.46 16.83 10.71
N ILE A 390 7.67 15.77 10.52
CA ILE A 390 6.42 15.83 9.76
C ILE A 390 5.34 16.53 10.58
N ASP A 391 5.23 16.23 11.87
CA ASP A 391 4.27 16.84 12.78
C ASP A 391 4.49 18.36 12.88
N GLU A 392 5.76 18.78 13.08
CA GLU A 392 6.13 20.20 13.06
C GLU A 392 5.80 20.86 11.72
N ALA A 393 6.06 20.18 10.60
CA ALA A 393 5.73 20.69 9.27
C ALA A 393 4.21 20.79 9.03
N ILE A 394 3.42 19.84 9.53
CA ILE A 394 1.96 19.89 9.45
C ILE A 394 1.45 21.12 10.19
N LEU A 395 1.90 21.34 11.43
CA LEU A 395 1.50 22.51 12.23
C LEU A 395 1.84 23.82 11.51
N GLY A 396 3.06 23.95 10.97
CA GLY A 396 3.46 25.14 10.22
C GLY A 396 2.64 25.37 8.94
N LEU A 397 2.23 24.29 8.26
CA LEU A 397 1.39 24.38 7.06
C LEU A 397 -0.08 24.68 7.38
N GLU A 398 -0.60 24.16 8.49
CA GLU A 398 -1.93 24.51 8.98
C GLU A 398 -2.00 25.98 9.39
N ASP A 399 -1.00 26.47 10.15
CA ASP A 399 -0.87 27.89 10.48
C ASP A 399 -0.78 28.77 9.23
N PHE A 400 -0.02 28.33 8.22
CA PHE A 400 0.08 29.03 6.95
C PHE A 400 -1.25 29.07 6.19
N LEU A 401 -2.01 27.97 6.18
CA LEU A 401 -3.33 27.91 5.55
C LEU A 401 -4.35 28.80 6.28
N ASP A 402 -4.29 28.87 7.62
CA ASP A 402 -5.20 29.67 8.44
C ASP A 402 -4.93 31.18 8.31
N GLN A 403 -3.68 31.58 8.08
CA GLN A 403 -3.27 32.99 7.96
C GLN A 403 -3.37 33.52 6.53
N ALA A 404 -3.49 32.65 5.54
CA ALA A 404 -3.48 33.06 4.16
C ALA A 404 -4.85 33.59 3.69
N ASP A 405 -4.80 34.59 2.80
CA ASP A 405 -5.97 35.01 2.04
C ASP A 405 -6.46 33.87 1.12
N THR A 406 -7.76 33.89 0.79
CA THR A 406 -8.32 32.97 -0.21
C THR A 406 -7.56 33.10 -1.54
N ASN A 407 -7.05 31.97 -2.09
CA ASN A 407 -6.24 31.82 -3.31
C ASN A 407 -4.72 31.83 -3.13
N ILE A 408 -4.19 31.02 -2.21
CA ILE A 408 -2.76 30.71 -2.13
C ILE A 408 -2.32 30.07 -3.45
N CYS A 409 -1.28 30.63 -4.06
CA CYS A 409 -0.64 30.02 -5.22
C CYS A 409 0.60 29.21 -4.82
N VAL A 410 0.95 28.24 -5.66
CA VAL A 410 2.13 27.36 -5.48
C VAL A 410 3.39 28.18 -5.18
N THR A 411 3.64 29.23 -5.97
CA THR A 411 4.82 30.10 -5.80
C THR A 411 4.89 30.74 -4.41
N GLN A 412 3.77 31.25 -3.91
CA GLN A 412 3.72 31.88 -2.58
C GLN A 412 4.05 30.87 -1.47
N ALA A 413 3.52 29.66 -1.56
CA ALA A 413 3.80 28.61 -0.59
C ALA A 413 5.29 28.20 -0.62
N HIS A 414 5.88 28.03 -1.81
CA HIS A 414 7.32 27.73 -1.95
C HIS A 414 8.23 28.82 -1.36
N TYR A 415 7.82 30.08 -1.34
CA TYR A 415 8.58 31.14 -0.69
C TYR A 415 8.35 31.22 0.82
N SER A 416 7.14 30.95 1.27
CA SER A 416 6.73 31.21 2.66
C SER A 416 7.05 30.04 3.59
N VAL A 417 6.88 28.81 3.11
CA VAL A 417 6.99 27.56 3.89
C VAL A 417 7.80 26.49 3.14
N PRO A 418 9.02 26.80 2.65
CA PRO A 418 9.80 25.87 1.82
C PRO A 418 10.21 24.60 2.58
N TYR A 419 10.51 24.73 3.87
CA TYR A 419 10.96 23.60 4.70
C TYR A 419 9.82 22.63 4.96
N GLU A 420 8.66 23.15 5.35
CA GLU A 420 7.48 22.36 5.66
C GLU A 420 6.97 21.64 4.41
N LEU A 421 6.96 22.33 3.25
CA LEU A 421 6.63 21.70 1.97
C LEU A 421 7.61 20.59 1.61
N TRP A 422 8.91 20.79 1.83
CA TRP A 422 9.91 19.75 1.60
C TRP A 422 9.63 18.52 2.47
N GLN A 423 9.28 18.71 3.75
CA GLN A 423 8.97 17.62 4.67
C GLN A 423 7.72 16.83 4.23
N VAL A 424 6.59 17.51 4.00
CA VAL A 424 5.32 16.82 3.69
C VAL A 424 5.29 16.18 2.29
N LYS A 425 6.25 16.48 1.42
CA LYS A 425 6.39 15.80 0.12
C LYS A 425 7.07 14.41 0.24
N GLN A 426 7.65 14.07 1.39
CA GLN A 426 8.47 12.86 1.56
C GLN A 426 7.75 11.66 2.20
N PHE A 427 6.65 11.17 1.61
CA PHE A 427 5.97 9.95 2.06
C PHE A 427 6.83 8.67 2.05
N THR A 428 8.04 8.74 1.50
CA THR A 428 9.06 7.69 1.61
C THR A 428 9.42 7.43 3.08
N LYS A 429 9.36 8.45 3.94
CA LYS A 429 9.48 8.31 5.41
C LYS A 429 8.40 7.36 5.94
N ALA A 430 7.14 7.60 5.57
CA ALA A 430 6.03 6.72 5.93
C ALA A 430 6.25 5.28 5.50
N GLY A 431 6.78 5.08 4.28
CA GLY A 431 7.10 3.77 3.77
C GLY A 431 8.11 2.97 4.60
N LEU A 432 9.04 3.62 5.28
CA LEU A 432 10.03 2.94 6.12
C LEU A 432 9.40 2.38 7.40
N TRP A 433 8.68 3.20 8.16
CA TRP A 433 8.00 2.70 9.36
C TRP A 433 6.83 1.76 8.99
N ALA A 434 6.18 1.93 7.85
CA ALA A 434 5.08 1.07 7.41
C ALA A 434 5.43 -0.42 7.26
N ILE A 435 6.68 -0.75 6.94
CA ILE A 435 7.13 -2.14 6.77
C ILE A 435 7.76 -2.72 8.05
N GLY A 436 7.66 -2.00 9.16
CA GLY A 436 8.09 -2.46 10.46
C GLY A 436 9.57 -2.23 10.78
N LEU A 437 10.22 -1.29 10.08
CA LEU A 437 11.60 -0.88 10.36
C LEU A 437 11.75 -0.03 11.62
#